data_AF-A0A351X4S4-F1
#
_entry.id   AF-A0A351X4S4-F1
#
_cell.length_a   1.000
_cell.length_b   1.000
_cell.length_c   1.000
_cell.angle_alpha   90.00
_cell.angle_beta   90.00
_cell.angle_gamma   90.00
#
_symmetry.space_group_name_H-M   'P 1'
#
loop_
_entity.id
_entity.type
_entity.pdbx_description
1 polymer ?
#
loop_
_entity_poly.entity_id
_entity_poly.type
_entity_poly.pdbx_seq_one_letter_code
_entity_poly.pdbx_strand_id
1 'polypeptide(L)' 'MPVEEQGAGLNRYRVIPRVLIFIFHQDAVLLIKGAPTKRLWANYYNGIGGHVERGEDILSAARRELLEEA' A
#
# COMPACT_ATOMS: atom_id res chain seq x y z
N MET A 1 -1.01 12.85 -3.53
CA MET A 1 -1.49 12.30 -2.25
C MET A 1 -1.13 13.30 -1.15
N PRO A 2 -2.10 13.89 -0.44
CA PRO A 2 -1.86 14.78 0.69
C PRO A 2 -0.98 14.13 1.77
N VAL A 3 -0.16 14.94 2.46
CA VAL A 3 0.82 14.46 3.46
C VAL A 3 0.13 13.84 4.68
N GLU A 4 -1.05 14.35 5.01
CA GLU A 4 -1.92 13.90 6.11
C GLU A 4 -2.38 12.45 5.91
N GLU A 5 -2.46 12.01 4.66
CA GLU A 5 -2.85 10.65 4.31
C GLU A 5 -1.67 9.67 4.38
N GLN A 6 -0.42 10.17 4.42
CA GLN A 6 0.79 9.35 4.42
C GLN A 6 1.30 8.96 5.81
N GLY A 7 0.70 9.48 6.88
CA GLY A 7 1.14 9.21 8.26
C GLY A 7 2.46 9.88 8.64
N ALA A 8 2.96 10.82 7.83
CA ALA A 8 4.15 11.60 8.12
C ALA A 8 3.77 12.88 8.89
N GLY A 9 4.12 12.97 10.18
CA GLY A 9 4.03 14.24 10.90
C GLY A 9 5.04 15.28 10.38
N LEU A 10 4.66 16.55 10.44
CA LEU A 10 5.21 17.65 9.62
C LEU A 10 6.54 18.26 10.11
N ASN A 11 7.05 17.88 11.28
CA ASN A 11 8.18 18.59 11.91
C ASN A 11 9.55 18.31 11.25
N ARG A 12 9.67 17.28 10.41
CA ARG A 12 10.88 16.96 9.64
C ARG A 12 10.56 16.10 8.42
N TYR A 13 11.38 16.20 7.39
CA TYR A 13 11.29 15.33 6.21
C TYR A 13 11.37 13.86 6.63
N ARG A 14 10.52 13.01 6.01
CA ARG A 14 10.47 11.58 6.25
C ARG A 14 10.30 10.82 4.95
N VAL A 15 10.98 9.69 4.86
CA VAL A 15 10.75 8.67 3.85
C VAL A 15 10.07 7.50 4.55
N ILE A 16 8.90 7.09 4.05
CA ILE A 16 8.16 5.93 4.54
C ILE A 16 8.12 4.93 3.39
N PRO A 17 8.98 3.89 3.40
CA PRO A 17 9.00 2.91 2.33
C PRO A 17 7.71 2.08 2.35
N ARG A 18 7.14 1.86 1.16
CA ARG A 18 5.96 1.05 0.94
C ARG A 18 6.16 0.18 -0.30
N VAL A 19 5.49 -0.96 -0.31
CA VAL A 19 5.37 -1.82 -1.49
C VAL A 19 3.99 -1.65 -2.10
N LEU A 20 3.93 -1.68 -3.43
CA LEU A 20 2.68 -1.70 -4.18
C LEU A 20 2.82 -2.73 -5.30
N ILE A 21 1.90 -3.67 -5.35
CA ILE A 21 1.97 -4.88 -6.14
C ILE A 21 0.79 -4.88 -7.12
N PHE A 22 1.11 -5.09 -8.39
CA PHE A 22 0.14 -5.27 -9.45
C PHE A 22 0.29 -6.67 -10.02
N ILE A 23 -0.75 -7.50 -9.82
CA ILE A 23 -0.81 -8.84 -10.38
C ILE A 23 -1.55 -8.76 -11.70
N PHE A 24 -0.87 -9.15 -12.77
CA PHE A 24 -1.42 -9.18 -14.12
C PHE A 24 -1.76 -10.62 -14.51
N HIS A 25 -2.90 -10.78 -15.17
CA HIS A 25 -3.29 -12.01 -15.84
C HIS A 25 -3.95 -11.67 -17.17
N GLN A 26 -3.26 -11.96 -18.27
CA GLN A 26 -3.65 -11.52 -19.62
C GLN A 26 -3.85 -10.00 -19.66
N ASP A 27 -5.03 -9.55 -20.09
CA ASP A 27 -5.39 -8.13 -20.20
C ASP A 27 -6.03 -7.56 -18.91
N ALA A 28 -5.96 -8.31 -17.79
CA ALA A 28 -6.53 -7.91 -16.52
C ALA A 28 -5.45 -7.63 -15.46
N VAL A 29 -5.76 -6.72 -14.55
CA VAL A 29 -4.98 -6.42 -13.33
C VAL A 29 -5.85 -6.56 -12.10
N LEU A 30 -5.34 -7.21 -11.05
CA LEU A 30 -6.01 -7.32 -9.78
C LEU A 30 -5.87 -6.02 -8.98
N LEU A 31 -6.99 -5.46 -8.54
CA LEU A 31 -7.06 -4.26 -7.70
C LEU A 31 -7.98 -4.48 -6.52
N ILE A 32 -7.68 -3.85 -5.39
CA ILE A 32 -8.53 -3.81 -4.20
C ILE A 32 -9.36 -2.53 -4.17
N LYS A 33 -10.65 -2.64 -3.84
CA LYS A 33 -11.52 -1.47 -3.64
C LYS A 33 -11.59 -1.12 -2.16
N GLY A 34 -11.22 0.10 -1.81
CA GLY A 34 -11.33 0.59 -0.44
C GLY A 34 -12.78 0.56 0.05
N ALA A 35 -13.02 -0.04 1.22
CA ALA A 35 -14.35 -0.08 1.82
C ALA A 35 -14.89 1.34 2.05
N PRO A 36 -16.22 1.56 1.95
CA PRO A 36 -16.82 2.88 2.15
C PRO A 36 -16.52 3.51 3.52
N THR A 37 -16.22 2.67 4.51
CA THR A 37 -15.93 3.07 5.90
C THR A 37 -14.44 3.36 6.16
N LYS A 38 -13.55 3.17 5.17
CA LYS A 38 -12.12 3.48 5.35
C LYS A 38 -11.93 4.98 5.60
N ARG A 39 -11.08 5.32 6.56
CA ARG A 39 -10.71 6.71 6.88
C ARG A 39 -10.05 7.42 5.69
N LEU A 40 -9.22 6.69 4.94
CA LEU A 40 -8.47 7.20 3.79
C LEU A 40 -8.82 6.37 2.55
N TRP A 41 -8.96 7.06 1.42
CA TRP A 41 -9.20 6.44 0.10
C TRP A 41 -10.41 5.49 0.03
N ALA A 42 -11.48 5.80 0.75
CA ALA A 42 -12.75 5.08 0.63
C ALA A 42 -13.25 5.07 -0.82
N ASN A 43 -13.75 3.92 -1.28
CA ASN A 43 -14.30 3.67 -2.62
C ASN A 43 -13.32 3.76 -3.80
N TYR A 44 -12.04 4.09 -3.59
CA TYR A 44 -11.02 4.07 -4.64
C TYR A 44 -10.43 2.67 -4.84
N TYR A 45 -9.92 2.41 -6.05
CA TYR A 45 -9.14 1.21 -6.36
C TYR A 45 -7.65 1.46 -6.11
N ASN A 46 -6.95 0.43 -5.64
CA ASN A 46 -5.50 0.44 -5.47
C ASN A 46 -4.89 -0.94 -5.79
N GLY A 47 -3.57 -0.99 -5.95
CA GLY A 47 -2.83 -2.25 -5.91
C GLY A 47 -2.77 -2.82 -4.48
N ILE A 48 -2.27 -4.06 -4.37
CA ILE A 48 -2.07 -4.74 -3.09
C ILE A 48 -0.76 -4.23 -2.48
N GLY A 49 -0.72 -4.00 -1.16
CA GLY A 49 0.53 -3.64 -0.51
C GLY A 49 0.40 -2.75 0.72
N GLY A 50 1.54 -2.51 1.37
CA GLY A 50 1.59 -1.77 2.61
C GLY A 50 2.99 -1.29 2.96
N HIS A 51 3.30 -1.24 4.24
CA HIS A 51 4.56 -0.68 4.72
C HIS A 51 5.69 -1.71 4.60
N VAL A 52 6.90 -1.22 4.36
CA VAL A 52 8.11 -2.05 4.58
C VAL A 52 8.46 -1.93 6.05
N GLU A 53 8.48 -3.05 6.77
CA GLU A 53 8.77 -3.05 8.20
C GLU A 53 10.28 -3.01 8.50
N ARG A 54 10.61 -2.67 9.75
CA ARG A 54 12.02 -2.59 10.16
C ARG A 54 12.69 -3.96 10.06
N GLY A 55 13.75 -4.03 9.26
CA GLY A 55 14.52 -5.25 9.06
C GLY A 55 14.03 -6.12 7.89
N GLU A 56 12.97 -5.70 7.19
CA GLU A 56 12.55 -6.34 5.94
C GLU A 56 13.30 -5.75 4.74
N ASP A 57 13.61 -6.62 3.77
CA ASP A 57 13.89 -6.16 2.41
C ASP A 57 12.58 -5.96 1.63
N ILE A 58 12.66 -5.24 0.50
CA ILE A 58 11.50 -4.87 -0.32
C ILE A 58 10.73 -6.08 -0.84
N LEU A 59 11.42 -7.16 -1.22
CA LEU A 59 10.78 -8.35 -1.78
C LEU A 59 10.09 -9.17 -0.68
N SER A 60 10.72 -9.27 0.49
CA SER A 60 10.12 -9.91 1.66
C SER A 60 8.86 -9.16 2.12
N ALA A 61 8.90 -7.82 2.20
CA ALA A 61 7.73 -7.00 2.50
C ALA A 61 6.62 -7.18 1.46
N ALA A 62 6.96 -7.18 0.16
CA ALA A 62 5.97 -7.40 -0.90
C ALA A 62 5.29 -8.79 -0.79
N ARG A 63 6.04 -9.84 -0.49
CA ARG A 63 5.48 -11.18 -0.29
C ARG A 63 4.57 -11.24 0.93
N ARG A 64 4.97 -10.63 2.05
CA ARG A 64 4.15 -10.58 3.28
C ARG A 64 2.85 -9.84 3.02
N GLU A 65 2.91 -8.62 2.51
CA GLU A 65 1.71 -7.81 2.22
C GLU A 65 0.77 -8.50 1.22
N LEU A 66 1.33 -9.18 0.21
CA LEU A 66 0.52 -9.98 -0.71
C LEU A 66 -0.23 -11.12 0.00
N LEU A 67 0.40 -11.81 0.95
CA LEU A 67 -0.24 -12.89 1.70
C LEU A 67 -1.27 -12.40 2.73
N GLU A 68 -1.13 -11.17 3.21
CA GLU A 68 -2.06 -10.57 4.18
C GLU A 68 -3.35 -10.05 3.51
N GLU A 69 -3.24 -9.53 2.28
CA GLU A 69 -4.34 -8.82 1.61
C GLU A 69 -5.02 -9.58 0.45
N ALA A 70 -4.44 -10.68 -0.06
CA ALA A 70 -5.01 -11.50 -1.15
C ALA A 70 -5.79 -12.72 -0.64
#